data_AF-A0A3P1WWF4-F1
#
_entry.id   AF-A0A3P1WWF4-F1
#
_cell.length_a   1.000
_cell.length_b   1.000
_cell.length_c   1.000
_cell.angle_alpha   90.00
_cell.angle_beta   90.00
_cell.angle_gamma   90.00
#
_symmetry.space_group_name_H-M   'P 1'
#
loop_
_entity.id
_entity.type
_entity.pdbx_description
1 polymer ?
#
loop_
_entity_poly.entity_id
_entity_poly.type
_entity_poly.pdbx_seq_one_letter_code
_entity_poly.pdbx_strand_id
1 'polypeptide(L)'
;MATELVLLSDVPITVDAQRRALQRAEGRGRILEFRGGEFTSLVGADGSHLLTVHAPKVIQLPDEAAAAVVSPPRSFALWTEMTVPFGVPENGYALAEALAAEVGGRIEKRK
;
A
#
# COMPACT_ATOMS: atom_id res chain seq x y z
N MET A 1 -14.93 7.54 6.64
CA MET A 1 -14.87 6.47 5.60
C MET A 1 -13.45 5.92 5.60
N ALA A 2 -13.27 4.63 5.32
CA ALA A 2 -11.94 4.11 5.03
C ALA A 2 -11.42 4.78 3.74
N THR A 3 -10.12 5.01 3.65
CA THR A 3 -9.53 5.64 2.47
C THR A 3 -8.90 4.59 1.58
N GLU A 4 -9.38 4.52 0.34
CA GLU A 4 -8.85 3.63 -0.68
C GLU A 4 -7.69 4.31 -1.40
N LEU A 5 -6.56 3.60 -1.44
CA LEU A 5 -5.32 4.03 -2.04
C LEU A 5 -4.85 2.97 -3.03
N VAL A 6 -4.03 3.41 -3.97
CA VAL A 6 -3.38 2.57 -4.95
C VAL A 6 -1.89 2.89 -4.95
N LEU A 7 -1.07 1.87 -4.77
CA LEU A 7 0.36 1.95 -5.02
C LEU A 7 0.63 1.50 -6.47
N LEU A 8 1.15 2.44 -7.27
CA LEU A 8 1.63 2.20 -8.63
C LEU A 8 3.15 2.06 -8.60
N SER A 9 3.69 0.96 -9.12
CA SER A 9 5.13 0.66 -9.06
C SER A 9 5.57 -0.26 -10.18
N ASP A 10 6.89 -0.35 -10.41
CA ASP A 10 7.50 -1.35 -11.30
C ASP A 10 8.07 -2.55 -10.54
N VAL A 11 8.21 -2.42 -9.22
CA VAL A 11 8.78 -3.45 -8.32
C VAL A 11 7.69 -3.92 -7.36
N PRO A 12 7.44 -5.25 -7.24
CA PRO A 12 6.39 -5.75 -6.38
C PRO A 12 6.69 -5.47 -4.91
N ILE A 13 5.67 -5.02 -4.16
CA ILE A 13 5.79 -4.89 -2.70
C ILE A 13 5.77 -6.28 -2.05
N THR A 14 6.89 -6.66 -1.43
CA THR A 14 7.04 -7.93 -0.70
C THR A 14 6.71 -7.77 0.78
N VAL A 15 6.48 -8.88 1.48
CA VAL A 15 6.30 -8.85 2.95
C VAL A 15 7.54 -8.29 3.67
N ASP A 16 8.75 -8.51 3.14
CA ASP A 16 9.97 -7.94 3.71
C ASP A 16 10.03 -6.42 3.54
N ALA A 17 9.62 -5.90 2.38
CA ALA A 17 9.48 -4.46 2.18
C ALA A 17 8.42 -3.87 3.13
N GLN A 18 7.31 -4.58 3.33
CA GLN A 18 6.30 -4.20 4.32
C GLN A 18 6.86 -4.14 5.74
N ARG A 19 7.66 -5.14 6.12
CA ARG A 19 8.30 -5.20 7.44
C ARG A 19 9.27 -4.05 7.66
N ARG A 20 10.09 -3.71 6.66
CA ARG A 20 11.02 -2.57 6.74
C ARG A 20 10.29 -1.23 6.84
N ALA A 21 9.25 -1.02 6.04
CA ALA A 21 8.43 0.20 6.11
C ALA A 21 7.74 0.33 7.47
N LEU A 22 7.11 -0.74 7.96
CA LEU A 22 6.46 -0.75 9.28
C LEU A 22 7.46 -0.49 10.41
N GLN A 23 8.64 -1.12 10.35
CA GLN A 23 9.71 -0.90 11.32
C GLN A 23 10.21 0.55 11.32
N ARG A 24 10.30 1.20 10.15
CA ARG A 24 10.74 2.60 10.04
C ARG A 24 9.67 3.57 10.54
N ALA A 25 8.40 3.30 10.26
CA ALA A 25 7.28 4.17 10.63
C ALA A 25 6.94 4.06 12.13
N GLU A 26 6.81 2.83 12.65
CA GLU A 26 6.26 2.57 13.98
C GLU A 26 7.30 2.07 15.00
N GLY A 27 8.50 1.69 14.54
CA GLY A 27 9.54 1.09 15.37
C GLY A 27 9.23 -0.33 15.88
N ARG A 28 7.95 -0.68 16.03
CA ARG A 28 7.43 -2.03 16.31
C ARG A 28 6.04 -2.17 15.67
N GLY A 29 5.69 -3.38 15.28
CA GLY A 29 4.38 -3.67 14.71
C GLY A 29 4.26 -5.13 14.30
N ARG A 30 3.10 -5.50 13.77
CA ARG A 30 2.83 -6.86 13.29
C ARG A 30 2.29 -6.81 11.87
N ILE A 31 2.65 -7.82 11.09
CA ILE A 31 2.06 -8.10 9.79
C ILE A 31 1.24 -9.37 9.96
N LEU A 32 -0.04 -9.29 9.62
CA LEU A 32 -0.95 -10.42 9.59
C LEU A 32 -1.25 -10.74 8.14
N GLU A 33 -0.91 -11.96 7.70
CA GLU A 33 -1.20 -12.41 6.34
C GLU A 33 -2.52 -13.18 6.31
N PHE A 34 -3.34 -12.91 5.30
CA PHE A 34 -4.63 -13.56 5.14
C PHE A 34 -4.71 -14.27 3.79
N ARG A 35 -5.46 -15.38 3.78
CA ARG A 35 -5.76 -16.17 2.57
C ARG A 35 -4.51 -16.55 1.75
N GLY A 36 -3.44 -16.95 2.43
CA GLY A 36 -2.20 -17.34 1.75
C GLY A 36 -1.46 -16.19 1.06
N GLY A 37 -1.65 -14.96 1.53
CA GLY A 37 -0.94 -13.77 1.03
C GLY A 37 -1.72 -12.91 0.04
N GLU A 38 -3.03 -13.16 -0.15
CA GLU A 38 -3.88 -12.29 -0.98
C GLU A 38 -3.90 -10.84 -0.47
N PHE A 39 -3.83 -10.67 0.86
CA PHE A 39 -3.63 -9.38 1.47
C PHE A 39 -2.99 -9.52 2.86
N THR A 40 -2.37 -8.44 3.29
CA THR A 40 -1.77 -8.31 4.61
C THR A 40 -2.38 -7.14 5.36
N SER A 41 -2.46 -7.25 6.68
CA SER A 41 -2.79 -6.14 7.58
C SER A 41 -1.56 -5.76 8.38
N LEU A 42 -1.20 -4.48 8.31
CA LEU A 42 -0.12 -3.88 9.08
C LEU A 42 -0.73 -3.24 10.32
N VAL A 43 -0.31 -3.72 11.48
CA VAL A 43 -0.83 -3.36 12.79
C VAL A 43 0.27 -2.68 13.60
N GLY A 44 -0.02 -1.50 14.13
CA GLY A 44 0.87 -0.72 14.98
C GLY A 44 1.18 -1.39 16.32
N ALA A 45 2.15 -0.85 17.04
CA ALA A 45 2.56 -1.38 18.35
C ALA A 45 1.44 -1.31 19.41
N ASP A 46 0.54 -0.33 19.28
CA ASP A 46 -0.65 -0.14 20.12
C ASP A 46 -1.83 -1.04 19.74
N GLY A 47 -1.68 -1.87 18.70
CA GLY A 47 -2.73 -2.72 18.18
C GLY A 47 -3.66 -2.05 17.17
N SER A 48 -3.42 -0.79 16.82
CA SER A 48 -4.18 -0.10 15.78
C SER A 48 -3.96 -0.74 14.41
N HIS A 49 -5.04 -0.94 13.66
CA HIS A 49 -4.94 -1.31 12.26
C HIS A 49 -4.50 -0.06 11.49
N LEU A 50 -3.34 -0.08 10.85
CA LEU A 50 -2.80 1.08 10.14
C LEU A 50 -3.08 1.00 8.64
N LEU A 51 -2.92 -0.18 8.05
CA LEU A 51 -3.01 -0.34 6.60
C LEU A 51 -3.32 -1.78 6.21
N THR A 52 -4.22 -1.97 5.25
CA THR A 52 -4.36 -3.23 4.50
C THR A 52 -3.66 -3.08 3.15
N VAL A 53 -2.90 -4.10 2.73
CA VAL A 53 -2.17 -4.14 1.46
C VAL A 53 -2.53 -5.42 0.72
N HIS A 54 -3.07 -5.29 -0.49
CA HIS A 54 -3.36 -6.44 -1.35
C HIS A 54 -2.13 -6.89 -2.15
N ALA A 55 -2.13 -8.15 -2.58
CA ALA A 55 -1.11 -8.66 -3.49
C ALA A 55 -1.04 -7.80 -4.77
N PRO A 56 0.16 -7.46 -5.26
CA PRO A 56 0.33 -6.72 -6.50
C PRO A 56 -0.29 -7.44 -7.70
N LYS A 57 -0.95 -6.68 -8.57
CA LYS A 57 -1.51 -7.15 -9.83
C LYS A 57 -0.72 -6.55 -11.00
N VAL A 58 -0.42 -7.36 -12.02
CA VAL A 58 0.20 -6.87 -13.25
C VAL A 58 -0.83 -6.12 -14.09
N ILE A 59 -0.48 -4.90 -14.49
CA ILE A 59 -1.34 -4.06 -15.31
C ILE A 59 -1.29 -4.56 -16.76
N GLN A 60 -2.46 -4.92 -17.29
CA GLN A 60 -2.60 -5.36 -18.68
C GLN A 60 -2.96 -4.21 -19.63
N LEU A 61 -3.66 -3.19 -19.11
CA LEU A 61 -4.17 -2.05 -19.87
C LEU A 61 -3.71 -0.74 -19.18
N PRO A 62 -2.52 -0.22 -19.52
CA PRO A 62 -1.93 0.94 -18.85
C PRO A 62 -2.81 2.20 -18.92
N ASP A 63 -3.47 2.44 -20.04
CA ASP A 63 -4.32 3.63 -20.22
C ASP A 63 -5.57 3.59 -19.31
N GLU A 64 -6.18 2.42 -19.14
CA GLU A 64 -7.31 2.24 -18.22
C GLU A 64 -6.88 2.42 -16.76
N ALA A 65 -5.71 1.88 -16.39
CA ALA A 65 -5.15 2.05 -15.06
C ALA A 65 -4.81 3.52 -14.77
N ALA A 66 -4.24 4.24 -15.74
CA ALA A 66 -3.95 5.67 -15.61
C ALA A 66 -5.23 6.50 -15.45
N ALA A 67 -6.29 6.16 -16.18
CA ALA A 67 -7.59 6.85 -16.08
C ALA A 67 -8.25 6.67 -14.69
N ALA A 68 -8.02 5.53 -14.04
CA ALA A 68 -8.63 5.16 -12.75
C ALA A 68 -8.05 5.89 -11.52
N VAL A 69 -6.95 6.64 -11.68
CA VAL A 69 -6.29 7.38 -10.59
C VAL A 69 -6.21 8.88 -10.89
N VAL A 70 -6.03 9.69 -9.85
CA VAL A 70 -6.03 11.16 -9.96
C VAL A 70 -4.82 11.69 -10.73
N SER A 71 -3.60 11.26 -10.39
CA SER A 71 -2.36 11.74 -11.00
C SER A 71 -1.37 10.60 -11.31
N PRO A 72 -1.59 9.80 -12.37
CA PRO A 72 -0.74 8.64 -12.66
C PRO A 72 0.73 9.03 -12.93
N PRO A 73 1.71 8.22 -12.49
CA PRO A 73 3.11 8.39 -12.90
C PRO A 73 3.30 8.06 -14.38
N ARG A 74 4.45 8.45 -14.96
CA ARG A 74 4.75 8.24 -16.38
C ARG A 74 4.91 6.76 -16.77
N SER A 75 5.36 5.92 -15.84
CA SER A 75 5.58 4.49 -16.04
C SER A 75 5.24 3.77 -14.74
N PHE A 76 4.56 2.62 -14.87
CA PHE A 76 4.22 1.70 -13.80
C PHE A 76 3.67 0.40 -14.41
N ALA A 77 4.10 -0.76 -13.89
CA ALA A 77 3.68 -2.08 -14.36
C ALA A 77 2.76 -2.83 -13.38
N LEU A 78 2.72 -2.37 -12.12
CA LEU A 78 2.02 -3.05 -11.03
C LEU A 78 1.01 -2.12 -10.34
N TRP A 79 -0.09 -2.73 -9.94
CA TRP A 79 -1.17 -2.12 -9.19
C TRP A 79 -1.36 -2.85 -7.86
N THR A 80 -1.19 -2.13 -6.75
CA THR A 80 -1.45 -2.66 -5.41
C THR A 80 -2.56 -1.85 -4.74
N GLU A 81 -3.69 -2.50 -4.46
CA GLU A 81 -4.79 -1.90 -3.70
C GLU A 81 -4.42 -1.82 -2.23
N MET A 82 -4.73 -0.69 -1.59
CA MET A 82 -4.44 -0.43 -0.19
C MET A 82 -5.60 0.28 0.47
N THR A 83 -5.84 -0.03 1.75
CA THR A 83 -6.94 0.57 2.51
C THR A 83 -6.43 1.08 3.84
N VAL A 84 -6.59 2.38 4.07
CA VAL A 84 -6.38 3.01 5.37
C VAL A 84 -7.70 2.97 6.14
N PRO A 85 -7.77 2.28 7.29
CA PRO A 85 -9.01 2.20 8.07
C PRO A 85 -9.38 3.56 8.68
N PHE A 86 -10.63 3.66 9.11
CA PHE A 86 -11.13 4.85 9.78
C PHE A 86 -10.47 5.03 11.16
N GLY A 87 -10.25 6.29 11.57
CA GLY A 87 -9.80 6.64 12.91
C GLY A 87 -8.30 6.92 13.07
N VAL A 88 -7.45 6.40 12.17
CA VAL A 88 -5.99 6.64 12.17
C VAL A 88 -5.44 6.99 10.77
N PRO A 89 -6.03 7.96 10.06
CA PRO A 89 -5.69 8.21 8.66
C PRO A 89 -4.23 8.64 8.46
N GLU A 90 -3.70 9.50 9.34
CA GLU A 90 -2.35 10.06 9.18
C GLU A 90 -1.26 8.99 9.22
N ASN A 91 -1.29 8.09 10.21
CA ASN A 91 -0.32 7.00 10.33
C ASN A 91 -0.44 6.00 9.18
N GLY A 92 -1.67 5.66 8.78
CA GLY A 92 -1.90 4.77 7.65
C GLY A 92 -1.39 5.35 6.33
N TYR A 93 -1.60 6.65 6.10
CA TYR A 93 -1.04 7.37 4.95
C TYR A 93 0.49 7.43 4.98
N ALA A 94 1.08 7.78 6.13
CA ALA A 94 2.52 7.83 6.28
C ALA A 94 3.17 6.46 6.01
N LEU A 95 2.52 5.38 6.46
CA LEU A 95 2.97 4.02 6.19
C LEU A 95 2.81 3.64 4.71
N ALA A 96 1.74 4.06 4.04
CA ALA A 96 1.56 3.84 2.60
C ALA A 96 2.66 4.54 1.79
N GLU A 97 2.99 5.80 2.13
CA GLU A 97 4.10 6.54 1.51
C GLU A 97 5.46 5.87 1.76
N ALA A 98 5.69 5.36 2.98
CA ALA A 98 6.91 4.62 3.31
C ALA A 98 7.04 3.32 2.48
N LEU A 99 5.93 2.62 2.22
CA LEU A 99 5.91 1.46 1.33
C LEU A 99 6.20 1.84 -0.12
N ALA A 100 5.62 2.94 -0.60
CA ALA A 100 5.90 3.44 -1.94
C ALA A 100 7.40 3.74 -2.12
N ALA A 101 8.03 4.37 -1.12
CA ALA A 101 9.46 4.65 -1.13
C ALA A 101 10.34 3.38 -1.17
N GLU A 102 9.93 2.27 -0.52
CA GLU A 102 10.68 1.00 -0.55
C GLU A 102 10.76 0.36 -1.94
N VAL A 103 9.79 0.64 -2.82
CA VAL A 103 9.71 0.07 -4.17
C VAL A 103 9.87 1.10 -5.28
N GLY A 104 10.18 2.35 -4.94
CA GLY A 104 10.24 3.46 -5.89
C GLY A 104 8.89 3.74 -6.57
N GLY A 105 7.78 3.39 -5.91
CA GLY A 105 6.43 3.57 -6.41
C GLY A 105 5.80 4.90 -5.98
N ARG A 106 4.51 5.05 -6.26
CA ARG A 106 3.73 6.24 -5.93
C ARG A 106 2.34 5.87 -5.42
N ILE A 107 1.91 6.53 -4.35
CA ILE A 107 0.54 6.44 -3.84
C ILE A 107 -0.36 7.39 -4.62
N GLU A 108 -1.49 6.88 -5.08
CA GLU A 108 -2.56 7.65 -5.69
C GLU A 108 -3.90 7.29 -5.05
N LYS A 109 -4.83 8.25 -5.09
CA LYS A 109 -6.21 8.01 -4.70
C LYS A 109 -6.97 7.42 -5.88
N ARG A 110 -7.82 6.43 -5.61
CA ARG A 110 -8.80 5.95 -6.59
C ARG A 110 -9.83 7.05 -6.85
N LYS A 111 -10.21 7.24 -8.12
CA LYS A 111 -11.28 8.17 -8.51
C LYS A 111 -12.66 7.62 -8.17
#